data_AF-A0A966TS91-F1
#
_entry.id   AF-A0A966TS91-F1
#
_cell.length_a   1.000
_cell.length_b   1.000
_cell.length_c   1.000
_cell.angle_alpha   90.00
_cell.angle_beta   90.00
_cell.angle_gamma   90.00
#
_symmetry.space_group_name_H-M   'P 1'
#
loop_
_entity.id
_entity.type
_entity.pdbx_description
1 polymer ?
#
loop_
_entity_poly.entity_id
_entity_poly.type
_entity_poly.pdbx_seq_one_letter_code
_entity_poly.pdbx_strand_id
1 'polypeptide(L)'
;MSGYDTFPANRPRVLAGERLAPEADVELNRARDLLVDRGFFEAITYSFIGADLQRTASGGKGGIALKNPIASQLAEMRLALLPGLLLALGNNLRRQVRDVRLFESGHVFWGTARKPLESLSIGGVVTGSATGTRWDQKGRDVDFFDIKGDVESLIDLAGASGRTQFAATVHPSYQAGQCAEIFVDGASKGFVGRVSREMLQVVDIDRPVFAFELDSYKENDAKSTRKSMTFRLTLQSEYRNLTDGEVDAVAKHVVDAVGSELAGTLRGR
;
A
#
# COMPACT_ATOMS: atom_id res chain seq x y z
N MET A 1 -13.38 -42.04 33.03
CA MET A 1 -12.91 -40.93 32.19
C MET A 1 -14.04 -40.64 31.20
N SER A 2 -14.82 -39.58 31.40
CA SER A 2 -15.97 -39.28 30.54
C SER A 2 -15.48 -38.69 29.21
N GLY A 3 -16.01 -39.19 28.10
CA GLY A 3 -15.65 -38.74 26.75
C GLY A 3 -16.13 -37.31 26.48
N TYR A 4 -15.37 -36.56 25.69
CA TYR A 4 -15.65 -35.15 25.35
C TYR A 4 -17.07 -34.93 24.79
N ASP A 5 -17.67 -35.95 24.19
CA ASP A 5 -19.02 -35.92 23.61
C ASP A 5 -20.14 -35.87 24.66
N THR A 6 -19.82 -36.05 25.94
CA THR A 6 -20.81 -35.98 27.04
C THR A 6 -21.07 -34.56 27.53
N PHE A 7 -20.30 -33.57 27.07
CA PHE A 7 -20.51 -32.17 27.44
C PHE A 7 -21.51 -31.49 26.48
N PRO A 8 -22.52 -30.77 27.01
CA PRO A 8 -23.45 -30.02 26.18
C PRO A 8 -22.74 -28.87 25.45
N ALA A 9 -22.92 -28.81 24.12
CA ALA A 9 -22.40 -27.75 23.29
C ALA A 9 -23.23 -26.46 23.46
N ASN A 10 -22.82 -25.62 24.42
CA ASN A 10 -23.44 -24.32 24.65
C ASN A 10 -22.72 -23.23 23.85
N ARG A 11 -23.46 -22.42 23.09
CA ARG A 11 -22.90 -21.21 22.47
C ARG A 11 -22.56 -20.20 23.56
N PRO A 12 -21.37 -19.58 23.55
CA PRO A 12 -21.04 -18.53 24.50
C PRO A 12 -22.03 -17.37 24.32
N ARG A 13 -22.60 -16.88 25.43
CA ARG A 13 -23.39 -15.65 25.41
C ARG A 13 -22.43 -14.48 25.23
N VAL A 14 -22.39 -13.93 24.02
CA VAL A 14 -21.63 -12.71 23.72
C VAL A 14 -22.57 -11.52 23.89
N LEU A 15 -22.22 -10.59 24.77
CA LEU A 15 -22.83 -9.26 24.78
C LEU A 15 -22.29 -8.53 23.56
N ALA A 16 -23.12 -8.35 22.53
CA ALA A 16 -22.76 -7.57 21.36
C ALA A 16 -22.59 -6.11 21.77
N GLY A 17 -21.33 -5.66 21.86
CA GLY A 17 -21.00 -4.24 21.89
C GLY A 17 -20.73 -3.76 20.47
N GLU A 18 -21.36 -2.67 20.06
CA GLU A 18 -21.03 -2.00 18.79
C GLU A 18 -19.66 -1.34 18.94
N ARG A 19 -18.61 -2.02 18.50
CA ARG A 19 -17.31 -1.38 18.28
C ARG A 19 -17.28 -0.90 16.84
N LEU A 20 -17.68 0.34 16.62
CA LEU A 20 -17.42 1.04 15.36
C LEU A 20 -15.89 1.18 15.22
N ALA A 21 -15.31 0.56 14.19
CA ALA A 21 -13.95 0.89 13.78
C ALA A 21 -13.91 2.38 13.40
N PRO A 22 -12.86 3.14 13.77
CA PRO A 22 -12.71 4.51 13.31
C PRO A 22 -12.80 4.56 11.78
N GLU A 23 -13.64 5.45 11.23
CA GLU A 23 -13.80 5.62 9.77
C GLU A 23 -12.49 6.03 9.07
N ALA A 24 -11.54 6.59 9.84
CA ALA A 24 -10.19 6.95 9.42
C ALA A 24 -9.21 5.75 9.34
N ASP A 25 -9.63 4.55 9.74
CA ASP A 25 -8.90 3.33 9.46
C ASP A 25 -9.31 2.83 8.08
N VAL A 26 -8.51 3.17 7.05
CA VAL A 26 -8.54 2.40 5.82
C VAL A 26 -8.14 0.98 6.20
N GLU A 27 -9.13 0.10 6.24
CA GLU A 27 -8.87 -1.32 6.35
C GLU A 27 -7.98 -1.72 5.19
N LEU A 28 -6.87 -2.42 5.49
CA LEU A 28 -5.94 -2.92 4.50
C LEU A 28 -6.68 -3.63 3.35
N ASN A 29 -7.78 -4.32 3.65
CA ASN A 29 -8.66 -4.94 2.65
C ASN A 29 -9.14 -3.97 1.57
N ARG A 30 -9.55 -2.74 1.91
CA ARG A 30 -9.95 -1.73 0.92
C ARG A 30 -8.80 -1.31 0.01
N ALA A 31 -7.57 -1.24 0.56
CA ALA A 31 -6.39 -0.96 -0.24
C ALA A 31 -6.07 -2.12 -1.20
N ARG A 32 -6.28 -3.37 -0.77
CA ARG A 32 -6.17 -4.55 -1.64
C ARG A 32 -7.23 -4.52 -2.74
N ASP A 33 -8.49 -4.27 -2.39
CA ASP A 33 -9.61 -4.19 -3.33
C ASP A 33 -9.35 -3.10 -4.38
N LEU A 34 -8.86 -1.93 -3.98
CA LEU A 34 -8.48 -0.87 -4.90
C LEU A 34 -7.38 -1.31 -5.88
N LEU A 35 -6.36 -2.04 -5.41
CA LEU A 35 -5.32 -2.55 -6.31
C LEU A 35 -5.85 -3.60 -7.29
N VAL A 36 -6.81 -4.43 -6.86
CA VAL A 36 -7.52 -5.37 -7.73
C VAL A 36 -8.33 -4.62 -8.79
N ASP A 37 -9.08 -3.58 -8.41
CA ASP A 37 -9.82 -2.72 -9.34
C ASP A 37 -8.90 -2.04 -10.36
N ARG A 38 -7.64 -1.80 -9.98
CA ARG A 38 -6.58 -1.24 -10.84
C ARG A 38 -5.78 -2.30 -11.60
N GLY A 39 -6.25 -3.55 -11.61
CA GLY A 39 -5.72 -4.63 -12.42
C GLY A 39 -4.48 -5.32 -11.86
N PHE A 40 -4.20 -5.18 -10.56
CA PHE A 40 -3.16 -5.97 -9.90
C PHE A 40 -3.71 -7.31 -9.37
N PHE A 41 -2.84 -8.31 -9.33
CA PHE A 41 -3.10 -9.60 -8.68
C PHE A 41 -2.32 -9.71 -7.38
N GLU A 42 -2.97 -10.23 -6.32
CA GLU A 42 -2.29 -10.42 -5.05
C GLU A 42 -1.29 -11.59 -5.15
N ALA A 43 -0.07 -11.35 -4.69
CA ALA A 43 0.98 -12.33 -4.51
C ALA A 43 1.27 -12.49 -3.01
N ILE A 44 1.59 -13.72 -2.60
CA ILE A 44 2.06 -14.03 -1.25
C ILE A 44 3.45 -14.62 -1.40
N THR A 45 4.48 -13.89 -0.96
CA THR A 45 5.87 -14.31 -1.07
C THR A 45 6.42 -14.73 0.28
N TYR A 46 7.52 -15.48 0.29
CA TYR A 46 8.18 -15.86 1.54
C TYR A 46 8.72 -14.62 2.26
N SER A 47 8.57 -14.58 3.58
CA SER A 47 9.17 -13.54 4.42
C SER A 47 10.70 -13.63 4.54
N PHE A 48 11.31 -14.65 3.92
CA PHE A 48 12.75 -14.87 3.89
C PHE A 48 13.26 -14.77 2.45
N ILE A 49 14.40 -14.11 2.27
CA ILE A 49 15.03 -13.94 0.96
C ILE A 49 16.52 -14.28 1.00
N GLY A 50 17.10 -14.44 -0.18
CA GLY A 50 18.53 -14.68 -0.35
C GLY A 50 19.35 -13.43 -0.02
N ALA A 51 20.50 -13.63 0.63
CA ALA A 51 21.36 -12.54 1.11
C ALA A 51 21.82 -11.61 -0.03
N ASP A 52 22.12 -12.15 -1.22
CA ASP A 52 22.59 -11.35 -2.36
C ASP A 52 21.50 -10.37 -2.85
N LEU A 53 20.27 -10.87 -3.05
CA LEU A 53 19.15 -10.03 -3.47
C LEU A 53 18.78 -8.99 -2.39
N GLN A 54 18.81 -9.39 -1.11
CA GLN A 54 18.61 -8.46 0.01
C GLN A 54 19.63 -7.33 -0.02
N ARG A 55 20.92 -7.66 -0.12
CA ARG A 55 22.01 -6.68 -0.09
C ARG A 55 21.94 -5.75 -1.29
N THR A 56 21.60 -6.24 -2.48
CA THR A 56 21.38 -5.38 -3.65
C THR A 56 20.25 -4.40 -3.40
N ALA A 57 19.12 -4.86 -2.85
CA ALA A 57 17.97 -4.01 -2.58
C ALA A 57 18.24 -2.92 -1.52
N SER A 58 19.06 -3.24 -0.52
CA SER A 58 19.29 -2.43 0.68
C SER A 58 20.60 -1.61 0.67
N GLY A 59 21.36 -1.64 -0.42
CA GLY A 59 22.66 -0.96 -0.51
C GLY A 59 23.75 -1.61 0.35
N GLY A 60 23.77 -2.94 0.42
CA GLY A 60 24.79 -3.75 1.08
C GLY A 60 24.40 -4.27 2.47
N LYS A 61 23.25 -3.87 3.00
CA LYS A 61 22.76 -4.28 4.32
C LYS A 61 22.13 -5.67 4.28
N GLY A 62 22.51 -6.55 5.19
CA GLY A 62 21.82 -7.82 5.40
C GLY A 62 20.56 -7.65 6.26
N GLY A 63 19.63 -8.60 6.14
CA GLY A 63 18.48 -8.73 7.02
C GLY A 63 18.80 -9.52 8.30
N ILE A 64 17.78 -9.79 9.11
CA ILE A 64 17.91 -10.64 10.29
C ILE A 64 18.09 -12.09 9.83
N ALA A 65 19.25 -12.68 10.10
CA ALA A 65 19.54 -14.07 9.70
C ALA A 65 18.77 -15.10 10.53
N LEU A 66 18.26 -16.13 9.87
CA LEU A 66 17.68 -17.32 10.49
C LEU A 66 18.78 -18.22 11.05
N LYS A 67 18.54 -18.80 12.24
CA LYS A 67 19.46 -19.78 12.84
C LYS A 67 19.47 -21.11 12.08
N ASN A 68 18.29 -21.57 11.63
CA ASN A 68 18.09 -22.85 10.97
C ASN A 68 17.30 -22.64 9.67
N PRO A 69 17.91 -22.08 8.61
CA PRO A 69 17.21 -21.83 7.36
C PRO A 69 16.89 -23.15 6.64
N ILE A 70 15.72 -23.21 6.00
CA ILE A 70 15.28 -24.37 5.20
C ILE A 70 16.21 -24.59 3.99
N ALA A 71 16.75 -23.49 3.44
CA ALA A 71 17.74 -23.48 2.38
C ALA A 71 18.61 -22.22 2.48
N SER A 72 19.84 -22.24 1.97
CA SER A 72 20.75 -21.08 1.97
C SER A 72 20.18 -19.86 1.24
N GLN A 73 19.27 -20.08 0.29
CA GLN A 73 18.57 -19.04 -0.47
C GLN A 73 17.40 -18.40 0.29
N LEU A 74 17.06 -18.90 1.49
CA LEU A 74 15.99 -18.40 2.37
C LEU A 74 16.56 -18.15 3.77
N ALA A 75 17.61 -17.32 3.84
CA ALA A 75 18.44 -17.18 5.03
C ALA A 75 18.15 -15.93 5.86
N GLU A 76 17.60 -14.87 5.27
CA GLU A 76 17.41 -13.58 5.96
C GLU A 76 15.97 -13.11 5.89
N MET A 77 15.44 -12.56 6.99
CA MET A 77 14.15 -11.87 7.01
C MET A 77 14.17 -10.71 6.01
N ARG A 78 13.10 -10.58 5.21
CA ARG A 78 13.00 -9.51 4.21
C ARG A 78 12.93 -8.13 4.86
N LEU A 79 13.74 -7.21 4.35
CA LEU A 79 13.70 -5.78 4.69
C LEU A 79 12.66 -5.03 3.85
N ALA A 80 12.26 -5.57 2.71
CA ALA A 80 11.27 -4.97 1.82
C ALA A 80 10.44 -6.07 1.14
N LEU A 81 9.26 -5.73 0.65
CA LEU A 81 8.43 -6.64 -0.17
C LEU A 81 8.97 -6.78 -1.59
N LEU A 82 9.57 -5.70 -2.11
CA LEU A 82 10.06 -5.61 -3.50
C LEU A 82 10.89 -6.83 -3.97
N PRO A 83 11.91 -7.33 -3.23
CA PRO A 83 12.65 -8.53 -3.63
C PRO A 83 11.78 -9.76 -3.90
N GLY A 84 10.82 -10.03 -3.02
CA GLY A 84 9.90 -11.16 -3.18
C GLY A 84 8.99 -10.97 -4.39
N LEU A 85 8.43 -9.76 -4.55
CA LEU A 85 7.59 -9.39 -5.68
C LEU A 85 8.34 -9.51 -7.03
N LEU A 86 9.62 -9.15 -7.09
CA LEU A 86 10.44 -9.30 -8.30
C LEU A 86 10.67 -10.77 -8.66
N LEU A 87 10.91 -11.64 -7.67
CA LEU A 87 11.04 -13.09 -7.91
C LEU A 87 9.72 -13.67 -8.45
N ALA A 88 8.58 -13.25 -7.90
CA ALA A 88 7.26 -13.66 -8.37
C ALA A 88 6.96 -13.16 -9.80
N LEU A 89 7.30 -11.90 -10.09
CA LEU A 89 7.15 -11.30 -11.42
C LEU A 89 8.05 -12.02 -12.44
N GLY A 90 9.33 -12.24 -12.13
CA GLY A 90 10.26 -12.98 -13.00
C GLY A 90 9.79 -14.41 -13.29
N ASN A 91 9.14 -15.08 -12.32
CA ASN A 91 8.55 -16.40 -12.55
C ASN A 91 7.40 -16.37 -13.56
N ASN A 92 6.59 -15.31 -13.57
CA ASN A 92 5.54 -15.11 -14.58
C ASN A 92 6.15 -14.83 -15.96
N LEU A 93 7.18 -14.00 -16.04
CA LEU A 93 7.86 -13.70 -17.30
C LEU A 93 8.45 -14.96 -17.96
N ARG A 94 9.07 -15.85 -17.17
CA ARG A 94 9.58 -17.15 -17.66
C ARG A 94 8.50 -18.08 -18.22
N ARG A 95 7.24 -17.84 -17.86
CA ARG A 95 6.05 -18.55 -18.39
C ARG A 95 5.38 -17.79 -19.53
N GLN A 96 6.10 -16.86 -20.16
CA GLN A 96 5.65 -16.08 -21.32
C GLN A 96 4.48 -15.14 -21.02
N VAL A 97 4.21 -14.84 -19.75
CA VAL A 97 3.26 -13.79 -19.38
C VAL A 97 3.95 -12.44 -19.60
N ARG A 98 3.48 -11.66 -20.57
CA ARG A 98 4.13 -10.38 -20.94
C ARG A 98 3.80 -9.24 -19.98
N ASP A 99 2.51 -9.12 -19.64
CA ASP A 99 1.95 -8.03 -18.89
C ASP A 99 1.65 -8.54 -17.46
N VAL A 100 2.37 -8.03 -16.48
CA VAL A 100 2.32 -8.53 -15.10
C VAL A 100 2.15 -7.35 -14.14
N ARG A 101 1.11 -7.39 -13.32
CA ARG A 101 0.82 -6.45 -12.22
C ARG A 101 0.61 -7.27 -10.96
N LEU A 102 1.55 -7.25 -10.02
CA LEU A 102 1.46 -7.98 -8.76
C LEU A 102 1.51 -7.00 -7.60
N PHE A 103 0.73 -7.27 -6.56
CA PHE A 103 0.86 -6.56 -5.28
C PHE A 103 0.94 -7.56 -4.13
N GLU A 104 1.52 -7.14 -3.03
CA GLU A 104 1.55 -7.90 -1.78
C GLU A 104 1.30 -6.95 -0.61
N SER A 105 0.65 -7.47 0.42
CA SER A 105 0.65 -6.85 1.74
C SER A 105 1.24 -7.83 2.75
N GLY A 106 2.19 -7.37 3.54
CA GLY A 106 2.85 -8.24 4.49
C GLY A 106 3.92 -7.54 5.30
N HIS A 107 4.48 -8.28 6.26
CA HIS A 107 5.43 -7.72 7.19
C HIS A 107 6.85 -7.66 6.64
N VAL A 108 7.56 -6.60 7.00
CA VAL A 108 9.00 -6.38 6.77
C VAL A 108 9.71 -6.19 8.10
N PHE A 109 10.98 -6.59 8.17
CA PHE A 109 11.66 -6.80 9.46
C PHE A 109 12.99 -6.07 9.54
N TRP A 110 13.09 -5.13 10.47
CA TRP A 110 14.28 -4.31 10.71
C TRP A 110 14.91 -4.60 12.07
N GLY A 111 16.05 -3.96 12.34
CA GLY A 111 16.72 -4.06 13.64
C GLY A 111 17.63 -5.28 13.74
N THR A 112 17.60 -5.97 14.89
CA THR A 112 18.51 -7.10 15.17
C THR A 112 17.73 -8.33 15.62
N ALA A 113 18.34 -9.50 15.55
CA ALA A 113 17.74 -10.74 16.05
C ALA A 113 17.28 -10.68 17.53
N ARG A 114 17.85 -9.77 18.34
CA ARG A 114 17.46 -9.56 19.75
C ARG A 114 16.36 -8.52 19.94
N LYS A 115 16.20 -7.61 18.98
CA LYS A 115 15.22 -6.52 18.98
C LYS A 115 14.70 -6.33 17.55
N PRO A 116 13.88 -7.27 17.05
CA PRO A 116 13.28 -7.12 15.73
C PRO A 116 12.22 -6.03 15.79
N LEU A 117 12.21 -5.18 14.77
CA LEU A 117 11.11 -4.26 14.49
C LEU A 117 10.35 -4.81 13.31
N GLU A 118 9.04 -4.88 13.43
CA GLU A 118 8.16 -5.40 12.39
C GLU A 118 7.24 -4.26 11.94
N SER A 119 7.17 -4.05 10.63
CA SER A 119 6.20 -3.14 10.04
C SER A 119 5.36 -3.86 9.00
N LEU A 120 4.09 -3.51 8.91
CA LEU A 120 3.22 -3.97 7.85
C LEU A 120 3.37 -3.02 6.66
N SER A 121 3.61 -3.57 5.47
CA SER A 121 3.76 -2.79 4.25
C SER A 121 2.82 -3.30 3.16
N ILE A 122 2.54 -2.44 2.19
CA ILE A 122 1.88 -2.79 0.94
C ILE A 122 2.77 -2.36 -0.21
N GLY A 123 3.02 -3.25 -1.17
CA GLY A 123 3.90 -2.97 -2.30
C GLY A 123 3.35 -3.58 -3.57
N GLY A 124 3.79 -3.04 -4.71
CA GLY A 124 3.38 -3.51 -6.02
C GLY A 124 4.50 -3.41 -7.04
N VAL A 125 4.45 -4.29 -8.04
CA VAL A 125 5.35 -4.32 -9.20
C VAL A 125 4.54 -4.44 -10.49
N VAL A 126 4.97 -3.73 -11.53
CA VAL A 126 4.34 -3.75 -12.84
C VAL A 126 5.36 -3.76 -13.98
N THR A 127 5.07 -4.52 -15.03
CA THR A 127 5.80 -4.52 -16.30
C THR A 127 4.85 -4.84 -17.47
N GLY A 128 5.31 -4.54 -18.68
CA GLY A 128 4.56 -4.76 -19.92
C GLY A 128 3.66 -3.58 -20.27
N SER A 129 2.51 -3.86 -20.87
CA SER A 129 1.61 -2.84 -21.39
C SER A 129 0.81 -2.13 -20.29
N ALA A 130 0.63 -0.81 -20.43
CA ALA A 130 -0.22 -0.01 -19.55
C ALA A 130 -1.73 -0.28 -19.76
N THR A 131 -2.14 -0.53 -21.01
CA THR A 131 -3.55 -0.64 -21.42
C THR A 131 -3.95 -2.01 -21.96
N GLY A 132 -3.01 -2.95 -22.00
CA GLY A 132 -3.16 -4.25 -22.63
C GLY A 132 -3.19 -4.16 -24.17
N THR A 133 -3.32 -5.32 -24.83
CA THR A 133 -3.44 -5.36 -26.29
C THR A 133 -4.89 -5.04 -26.67
N ARG A 134 -5.14 -3.83 -27.17
CA ARG A 134 -6.45 -3.42 -27.70
C ARG A 134 -6.40 -3.33 -29.23
N TRP A 135 -7.48 -3.68 -29.90
CA TRP A 135 -7.56 -3.67 -31.38
C TRP A 135 -7.67 -2.26 -31.96
N ASP A 136 -8.15 -1.30 -31.15
CA ASP A 136 -8.47 0.07 -31.53
C ASP A 136 -7.36 1.06 -31.17
N GLN A 137 -6.34 0.66 -30.41
CA GLN A 137 -5.30 1.55 -29.89
C GLN A 137 -3.91 0.95 -30.02
N LYS A 138 -2.95 1.79 -30.41
CA LYS A 138 -1.53 1.43 -30.35
C LYS A 138 -1.14 1.35 -28.87
N GLY A 139 -0.89 0.13 -28.39
CA GLY A 139 -0.48 -0.10 -27.02
C GLY A 139 0.78 0.70 -26.66
N ARG A 140 0.85 1.15 -25.41
CA ARG A 140 2.07 1.69 -24.81
C ARG A 140 2.50 0.83 -23.63
N ASP A 141 3.79 0.85 -23.36
CA ASP A 141 4.34 0.24 -22.15
C ASP A 141 4.00 1.10 -20.93
N VAL A 142 3.98 0.45 -19.77
CA VAL A 142 3.85 1.12 -18.48
C VAL A 142 5.05 2.03 -18.24
N ASP A 143 4.81 3.16 -17.61
CA ASP A 143 5.85 4.11 -17.19
C ASP A 143 5.74 4.47 -15.70
N PHE A 144 6.59 5.41 -15.26
CA PHE A 144 6.61 5.86 -13.87
C PHE A 144 5.29 6.53 -13.43
N PHE A 145 4.61 7.23 -14.34
CA PHE A 145 3.39 7.96 -14.00
C PHE A 145 2.19 7.03 -13.84
N ASP A 146 2.17 5.89 -14.52
CA ASP A 146 1.16 4.86 -14.30
C ASP A 146 1.17 4.35 -12.86
N ILE A 147 2.35 3.93 -12.38
CA ILE A 147 2.48 3.41 -11.02
C ILE A 147 2.34 4.51 -9.97
N LYS A 148 2.76 5.75 -10.29
CA LYS A 148 2.51 6.91 -9.43
C LYS A 148 1.01 7.15 -9.27
N GLY A 149 0.22 7.04 -10.35
CA GLY A 149 -1.25 7.13 -10.28
C GLY A 149 -1.88 6.01 -9.45
N ASP A 150 -1.31 4.80 -9.48
CA ASP A 150 -1.72 3.70 -8.61
C ASP A 150 -1.48 4.03 -7.12
N VAL A 151 -0.31 4.63 -6.81
CA VAL A 151 0.06 5.09 -5.47
C VAL A 151 -0.79 6.28 -5.01
N GLU A 152 -1.04 7.26 -5.88
CA GLU A 152 -1.92 8.41 -5.59
C GLU A 152 -3.34 7.93 -5.24
N SER A 153 -3.85 6.90 -5.94
CA SER A 153 -5.16 6.32 -5.61
C SER A 153 -5.18 5.70 -4.21
N LEU A 154 -4.10 5.03 -3.79
CA LEU A 154 -3.96 4.49 -2.43
C LEU A 154 -3.91 5.61 -1.37
N ILE A 155 -3.19 6.69 -1.66
CA ILE A 155 -3.08 7.88 -0.81
C ILE A 155 -4.44 8.58 -0.67
N ASP A 156 -5.19 8.68 -1.77
CA ASP A 156 -6.53 9.25 -1.81
C ASP A 156 -7.51 8.42 -0.98
N LEU A 157 -7.47 7.09 -1.12
CA LEU A 157 -8.24 6.18 -0.29
C LEU A 157 -7.91 6.37 1.20
N ALA A 158 -6.64 6.62 1.53
CA ALA A 158 -6.15 6.91 2.88
C ALA A 158 -6.49 8.31 3.40
N GLY A 159 -7.14 9.18 2.61
CA GLY A 159 -7.41 10.57 2.99
C GLY A 159 -6.14 11.36 3.30
N ALA A 160 -5.04 11.04 2.60
CA ALA A 160 -3.71 11.60 2.85
C ALA A 160 -3.24 12.55 1.73
N SER A 161 -4.01 12.76 0.67
CA SER A 161 -3.60 13.50 -0.54
C SER A 161 -3.07 14.90 -0.23
N GLY A 162 -3.80 15.70 0.54
CA GLY A 162 -3.39 17.07 0.91
C GLY A 162 -2.19 17.15 1.86
N ARG A 163 -1.72 16.00 2.38
CA ARG A 163 -0.61 15.87 3.32
C ARG A 163 0.61 15.17 2.70
N THR A 164 0.48 14.70 1.47
CA THR A 164 1.46 13.85 0.81
C THR A 164 2.36 14.65 -0.12
N GLN A 165 3.65 14.36 -0.08
CA GLN A 165 4.65 14.96 -0.94
C GLN A 165 5.51 13.87 -1.58
N PHE A 166 5.82 14.03 -2.85
CA PHE A 166 6.77 13.17 -3.58
C PHE A 166 8.06 13.96 -3.78
N ALA A 167 9.18 13.46 -3.26
CA ALA A 167 10.48 14.07 -3.46
C ALA A 167 11.38 13.14 -4.27
N ALA A 168 12.05 13.68 -5.30
CA ALA A 168 13.04 12.92 -6.05
C ALA A 168 14.16 12.47 -5.11
N THR A 169 14.52 11.18 -5.17
CA THR A 169 15.51 10.59 -4.26
C THR A 169 16.40 9.59 -4.99
N VAL A 170 17.44 9.11 -4.31
CA VAL A 170 18.28 8.00 -4.76
C VAL A 170 18.12 6.87 -3.75
N HIS A 171 17.72 5.69 -4.24
CA HIS A 171 17.54 4.51 -3.43
C HIS A 171 18.09 3.27 -4.16
N PRO A 172 18.82 2.35 -3.51
CA PRO A 172 19.56 1.26 -4.18
C PRO A 172 18.68 0.34 -5.04
N SER A 173 17.43 0.13 -4.64
CA SER A 173 16.48 -0.70 -5.39
C SER A 173 15.94 -0.06 -6.67
N TYR A 174 16.17 1.24 -6.90
CA TYR A 174 15.56 2.01 -7.98
C TYR A 174 16.60 2.68 -8.88
N GLN A 175 16.22 2.89 -10.14
CA GLN A 175 17.01 3.60 -11.13
C GLN A 175 17.20 5.06 -10.71
N ALA A 176 18.46 5.53 -10.68
CA ALA A 176 18.77 6.92 -10.38
C ALA A 176 18.03 7.87 -11.34
N GLY A 177 17.39 8.90 -10.77
CA GLY A 177 16.57 9.87 -11.52
C GLY A 177 15.16 9.38 -11.87
N GLN A 178 14.78 8.15 -11.53
CA GLN A 178 13.43 7.60 -11.73
C GLN A 178 12.88 6.98 -10.43
N CYS A 179 13.09 7.68 -9.31
CA CYS A 179 12.64 7.30 -7.98
C CYS A 179 12.13 8.52 -7.23
N ALA A 180 11.00 8.36 -6.53
CA ALA A 180 10.47 9.33 -5.61
C ALA A 180 10.23 8.67 -4.24
N GLU A 181 10.64 9.36 -3.19
CA GLU A 181 10.25 9.06 -1.82
C GLU A 181 8.94 9.76 -1.50
N ILE A 182 8.09 9.08 -0.74
CA ILE A 182 6.72 9.49 -0.44
C ILE A 182 6.68 9.90 1.02
N PHE A 183 6.36 11.16 1.28
CA PHE A 183 6.25 11.72 2.62
C PHE A 183 4.80 12.02 2.94
N VAL A 184 4.33 11.65 4.13
CA VAL A 184 3.01 12.06 4.67
C VAL A 184 3.25 12.77 5.99
N ASP A 185 2.79 14.02 6.11
CA ASP A 185 3.06 14.89 7.26
C ASP A 185 4.57 15.00 7.59
N GLY A 186 5.41 14.99 6.56
CA GLY A 186 6.87 15.07 6.69
C GLY A 186 7.57 13.77 7.10
N ALA A 187 6.83 12.71 7.41
CA ALA A 187 7.39 11.38 7.67
C ALA A 187 7.48 10.56 6.38
N SER A 188 8.62 9.91 6.15
CA SER A 188 8.77 8.97 5.02
C SER A 188 7.83 7.79 5.19
N LYS A 189 7.08 7.48 4.14
CA LYS A 189 6.12 6.39 4.04
C LYS A 189 6.46 5.39 2.95
N GLY A 190 7.57 5.55 2.26
CA GLY A 190 8.05 4.58 1.29
C GLY A 190 8.44 5.21 -0.04
N PHE A 191 8.46 4.40 -1.09
CA PHE A 191 9.09 4.75 -2.36
C PHE A 191 8.26 4.29 -3.55
N VAL A 192 8.37 5.01 -4.65
CA VAL A 192 7.88 4.61 -5.98
C VAL A 192 8.94 4.89 -7.02
N GLY A 193 9.12 4.01 -7.99
CA GLY A 193 10.15 4.20 -9.00
C GLY A 193 10.28 3.08 -10.01
N ARG A 194 11.14 3.31 -10.99
CA ARG A 194 11.65 2.25 -11.87
C ARG A 194 12.70 1.45 -11.13
N VAL A 195 12.60 0.12 -11.13
CA VAL A 195 13.55 -0.78 -10.49
C VAL A 195 14.93 -0.66 -11.15
N SER A 196 16.00 -0.69 -10.34
CA SER A 196 17.38 -0.57 -10.82
C SER A 196 17.79 -1.74 -11.71
N ARG A 197 18.71 -1.51 -12.65
CA ARG A 197 19.22 -2.56 -13.54
C ARG A 197 19.91 -3.68 -12.77
N GLU A 198 20.63 -3.34 -11.71
CA GLU A 198 21.34 -4.27 -10.84
C GLU A 198 20.36 -5.24 -10.18
N MET A 199 19.23 -4.72 -9.66
CA MET A 199 18.17 -5.56 -9.10
C MET A 199 17.58 -6.50 -10.14
N LEU A 200 17.25 -5.99 -11.33
CA LEU A 200 16.66 -6.78 -12.41
C LEU A 200 17.60 -7.88 -12.91
N GLN A 201 18.91 -7.62 -12.96
CA GLN A 201 19.92 -8.62 -13.35
C GLN A 201 20.00 -9.77 -12.35
N VAL A 202 19.91 -9.49 -11.04
CA VAL A 202 19.96 -10.54 -10.00
C VAL A 202 18.78 -11.52 -10.12
N VAL A 203 17.61 -11.04 -10.56
CA VAL A 203 16.40 -11.86 -10.75
C VAL A 203 16.15 -12.32 -12.19
N ASP A 204 17.11 -12.08 -13.09
CA ASP A 204 17.07 -12.44 -14.51
C ASP A 204 15.85 -11.86 -15.26
N ILE A 205 15.66 -10.55 -15.15
CA ILE A 205 14.61 -9.79 -15.83
C ILE A 205 15.26 -8.79 -16.81
N ASP A 206 14.86 -8.87 -18.08
CA ASP A 206 15.47 -8.14 -19.20
C ASP A 206 14.66 -6.92 -19.67
N ARG A 207 13.62 -6.54 -18.91
CA ARG A 207 12.68 -5.47 -19.27
C ARG A 207 12.43 -4.50 -18.11
N PRO A 208 11.95 -3.28 -18.38
CA PRO A 208 11.62 -2.32 -17.33
C PRO A 208 10.55 -2.86 -16.37
N VAL A 209 10.79 -2.72 -15.08
CA VAL A 209 9.80 -2.95 -14.02
C VAL A 209 9.68 -1.66 -13.21
N PHE A 210 8.44 -1.30 -12.88
CA PHE A 210 8.15 -0.21 -11.97
C PHE A 210 7.58 -0.78 -10.68
N ALA A 211 7.94 -0.19 -9.56
CA ALA A 211 7.52 -0.67 -8.26
C ALA A 211 7.19 0.45 -7.30
N PHE A 212 6.34 0.14 -6.32
CA PHE A 212 6.13 0.96 -5.14
C PHE A 212 6.13 0.09 -3.89
N GLU A 213 6.46 0.70 -2.77
CA GLU A 213 6.27 0.11 -1.46
C GLU A 213 5.90 1.21 -0.47
N LEU A 214 4.83 1.00 0.28
CA LEU A 214 4.29 1.92 1.27
C LEU A 214 4.29 1.24 2.65
N ASP A 215 4.84 1.94 3.62
CA ASP A 215 4.72 1.58 5.02
C ASP A 215 3.31 1.91 5.52
N SER A 216 2.58 0.88 5.96
CA SER A 216 1.26 1.05 6.57
C SER A 216 1.33 1.34 8.07
N TYR A 217 2.54 1.39 8.65
CA TYR A 217 2.73 1.75 10.05
C TYR A 217 2.18 3.15 10.33
N LYS A 218 1.09 3.14 11.09
CA LYS A 218 0.65 4.28 11.86
C LYS A 218 1.53 4.31 13.09
N GLU A 219 2.39 5.33 13.19
CA GLU A 219 2.92 5.70 14.50
C GLU A 219 1.68 5.88 15.39
N ASN A 220 1.62 5.15 16.50
CA ASN A 220 0.50 5.23 17.43
C ASN A 220 0.45 6.67 17.94
N ASP A 221 -0.35 7.49 17.26
CA ASP A 221 -0.65 8.84 17.69
C ASP A 221 -1.46 8.65 18.96
N ALA A 222 -0.77 8.79 20.09
CA ALA A 222 -1.30 8.51 21.40
C ALA A 222 -2.56 9.36 21.59
N LYS A 223 -3.73 8.71 21.51
CA LYS A 223 -5.04 9.28 21.87
C LYS A 223 -5.32 10.64 21.20
N SER A 224 -5.58 10.66 19.89
CA SER A 224 -6.44 11.73 19.38
C SER A 224 -7.81 11.59 20.05
N THR A 225 -8.16 12.52 20.95
CA THR A 225 -9.49 12.65 21.54
C THR A 225 -10.52 13.18 20.56
N ARG A 226 -10.10 13.51 19.33
CA ARG A 226 -10.96 14.00 18.25
C ARG A 226 -11.19 12.89 17.21
N LYS A 227 -12.45 12.69 16.85
CA LYS A 227 -12.85 11.84 15.72
C LYS A 227 -13.05 12.71 14.48
N SER A 228 -12.58 12.25 13.33
CA SER A 228 -12.85 12.89 12.04
C SER A 228 -13.98 12.17 11.34
N MET A 229 -14.86 12.92 10.67
CA MET A 229 -16.00 12.42 9.92
C MET A 229 -16.01 13.14 8.57
N THR A 230 -16.23 12.41 7.48
CA THR A 230 -16.32 12.97 6.12
C THR A 230 -17.64 12.56 5.51
N PHE A 231 -18.41 13.53 5.03
CA PHE A 231 -19.66 13.29 4.34
C PHE A 231 -19.65 14.02 2.99
N ARG A 232 -20.20 13.38 1.96
CA ARG A 232 -20.34 13.95 0.62
C ARG A 232 -21.78 14.43 0.46
N LEU A 233 -21.95 15.72 0.19
CA LEU A 233 -23.24 16.30 -0.15
C LEU A 233 -23.39 16.35 -1.66
N THR A 234 -24.49 15.80 -2.19
CA THR A 234 -24.88 16.01 -3.59
C THR A 234 -26.06 16.97 -3.59
N LEU A 235 -25.87 18.15 -4.17
CA LEU A 235 -26.91 19.18 -4.25
C LEU A 235 -27.49 19.18 -5.66
N GLN A 236 -28.80 18.96 -5.77
CA GLN A 236 -29.53 18.99 -7.03
C GLN A 236 -30.76 19.88 -6.86
N SER A 237 -30.98 20.76 -7.83
CA SER A 237 -32.18 21.59 -7.91
C SER A 237 -33.06 21.04 -9.02
N GLU A 238 -34.37 20.93 -8.75
CA GLU A 238 -35.35 20.38 -9.70
C GLU A 238 -35.72 21.37 -10.82
N TYR A 239 -35.41 22.66 -10.65
CA TYR A 239 -35.93 23.73 -11.52
C TYR A 239 -34.85 24.56 -12.22
N ARG A 240 -33.58 24.50 -11.77
CA ARG A 240 -32.47 25.29 -12.34
C ARG A 240 -31.09 24.81 -11.90
N ASN A 241 -30.05 25.27 -12.59
CA ASN A 241 -28.68 25.14 -12.14
C ASN A 241 -28.43 25.94 -10.85
N LEU A 242 -27.64 25.36 -9.95
CA LEU A 242 -27.15 26.03 -8.75
C LEU A 242 -25.93 26.88 -9.11
N THR A 243 -25.85 28.07 -8.51
CA THR A 243 -24.65 28.91 -8.58
C THR A 243 -23.65 28.52 -7.49
N ASP A 244 -22.37 28.81 -7.70
CA ASP A 244 -21.31 28.55 -6.70
C ASP A 244 -21.63 29.19 -5.34
N GLY A 245 -22.20 30.40 -5.34
CA GLY A 245 -22.61 31.07 -4.11
C GLY A 245 -23.73 30.37 -3.34
N GLU A 246 -24.64 29.68 -4.03
CA GLU A 246 -25.71 28.88 -3.40
C GLU A 246 -25.18 27.56 -2.87
N VAL A 247 -24.27 26.92 -3.60
CA VAL A 247 -23.58 25.71 -3.16
C VAL A 247 -22.73 26.01 -1.92
N ASP A 248 -21.94 27.08 -1.93
CA ASP A 248 -21.12 27.50 -0.80
C ASP A 248 -21.95 27.89 0.42
N ALA A 249 -23.11 28.54 0.23
CA ALA A 249 -24.02 28.88 1.33
C ALA A 249 -24.57 27.63 2.03
N VAL A 250 -24.99 26.62 1.25
CA VAL A 250 -25.49 25.35 1.80
C VAL A 250 -24.36 24.58 2.47
N ALA A 251 -23.19 24.50 1.84
CA ALA A 251 -22.01 23.84 2.42
C ALA A 251 -21.62 24.50 3.75
N LYS A 252 -21.60 25.84 3.81
CA LYS A 252 -21.33 26.59 5.03
C LYS A 252 -22.38 26.31 6.11
N HIS A 253 -23.66 26.30 5.77
CA HIS A 253 -24.72 25.99 6.73
C HIS A 253 -24.56 24.61 7.36
N VAL A 254 -24.21 23.59 6.57
CA VAL A 254 -23.97 22.23 7.09
C VAL A 254 -22.72 22.19 7.97
N VAL A 255 -21.63 22.87 7.58
CA VAL A 255 -20.41 22.94 8.39
C VAL A 255 -20.67 23.65 9.71
N ASP A 256 -21.40 24.77 9.71
CA ASP A 256 -21.75 25.53 10.91
C ASP A 256 -22.65 24.71 11.84
N ALA A 257 -23.66 24.00 11.30
CA ALA A 257 -24.53 23.12 12.07
C ALA A 257 -23.76 21.98 12.73
N VAL A 258 -22.95 21.24 11.95
CA VAL A 258 -22.11 20.14 12.45
C VAL A 258 -21.08 20.63 13.47
N GLY A 259 -20.48 21.81 13.22
CA GLY A 259 -19.54 22.43 14.15
C GLY A 259 -20.19 22.79 15.49
N SER A 260 -21.43 23.30 15.45
CA SER A 260 -22.18 23.67 16.66
C SER A 260 -22.64 22.46 17.49
N GLU A 261 -23.12 21.39 16.85
CA GLU A 261 -23.63 20.21 17.55
C GLU A 261 -22.51 19.30 18.09
N LEU A 262 -21.41 19.17 17.34
CA LEU A 262 -20.35 18.20 17.66
C LEU A 262 -19.06 18.84 18.19
N ALA A 263 -19.06 20.17 18.42
CA ALA A 263 -17.85 20.95 18.72
C ALA A 263 -16.71 20.68 17.72
N GLY A 264 -17.07 20.41 16.46
CA GLY A 264 -16.16 20.06 15.38
C GLY A 264 -15.57 21.29 14.70
N THR A 265 -14.36 21.16 14.15
CA THR A 265 -13.74 22.19 13.31
C THR A 265 -13.53 21.62 11.91
N LEU A 266 -13.89 22.39 10.88
CA LEU A 266 -13.60 22.02 9.49
C LEU A 266 -12.09 21.88 9.31
N ARG A 267 -11.62 20.72 8.84
CA ARG A 267 -10.21 20.52 8.50
C ARG A 267 -9.95 21.22 7.16
N GLY A 268 -8.90 22.04 7.11
CA GLY A 268 -8.65 23.06 6.08
C GLY A 268 -8.92 22.63 4.63
N ARG A 269 -9.43 23.60 3.86
CA ARG A 269 -9.70 23.54 2.41
C ARG A 269 -8.41 23.40 1.61
#